data_AF-A0A8B6E0G8-F1
#
_entry.id   AF-A0A8B6E0G8-F1
#
_cell.length_a   1.000
_cell.length_b   1.000
_cell.length_c   1.000
_cell.angle_alpha   90.00
_cell.angle_beta   90.00
_cell.angle_gamma   90.00
#
_symmetry.space_group_name_H-M   'P 1'
#
loop_
_entity.id
_entity.type
_entity.pdbx_description
1 polymer ?
#
loop_
_entity_poly.entity_id
_entity_poly.type
_entity_poly.pdbx_seq_one_letter_code
_entity_poly.pdbx_strand_id
1 'polypeptide(L)'
;MAVSWPSGTYTLIKPQSGCPSNWQIGWRHQDNEDKNNQNSVSSPHHFEGSFGRNTKMYYCTKNTDSGSGSWPKGNYCILKYGSYCPSGFSTGSIHWDDEDSNNANDKSGVLPSGTYDRNTKINYCCRSDGSYSTAIRLPTSRAFYLLRFTSSCQNVIGMNVREEYVKTDDEDNNNANSVSGSHPLKSGTRNTQLHYCYYY
;
A
#
# COMPACT_ATOMS: atom_id res chain seq x y z
N MET A 1 3.07 7.32 27.98
CA MET A 1 3.36 5.95 27.48
C MET A 1 3.29 5.97 25.96
N ALA A 2 4.26 5.39 25.27
CA ALA A 2 4.23 5.30 23.82
C ALA A 2 3.11 4.36 23.36
N VAL A 3 2.33 4.77 22.37
CA VAL A 3 1.29 3.91 21.77
C VAL A 3 2.00 2.83 20.96
N SER A 4 1.69 1.57 21.20
CA SER A 4 2.18 0.46 20.37
C SER A 4 1.36 0.35 19.09
N TRP A 5 1.95 -0.23 18.05
CA TRP A 5 1.19 -0.63 16.87
C TRP A 5 0.07 -1.63 17.25
N PRO A 6 -1.10 -1.61 16.57
CA PRO A 6 -2.19 -2.55 16.85
C PRO A 6 -1.78 -4.01 16.69
N SER A 7 -2.48 -4.92 17.37
CA SER A 7 -2.31 -6.36 17.16
C SER A 7 -2.72 -6.78 15.74
N GLY A 8 -2.34 -7.99 15.37
CA GLY A 8 -2.50 -8.54 14.03
C GLY A 8 -1.22 -8.46 13.21
N THR A 9 -1.22 -9.20 12.11
CA THR A 9 -0.17 -9.16 11.10
C THR A 9 -0.63 -8.39 9.87
N TYR A 10 0.22 -7.53 9.34
CA TYR A 10 -0.12 -6.66 8.21
C TYR A 10 1.14 -6.03 7.62
N THR A 11 0.97 -5.38 6.48
CA THR A 11 2.05 -4.69 5.77
C THR A 11 1.66 -3.24 5.50
N LEU A 12 2.63 -2.33 5.63
CA LEU A 12 2.55 -0.93 5.23
C LEU A 12 3.58 -0.63 4.14
N ILE A 13 3.36 0.45 3.38
CA ILE A 13 4.38 0.97 2.48
C ILE A 13 5.55 1.49 3.29
N LYS A 14 6.78 1.20 2.86
CA LYS A 14 7.99 1.69 3.51
C LYS A 14 8.24 3.16 3.13
N PRO A 15 8.30 4.09 4.10
CA PRO A 15 8.83 5.42 3.84
C PRO A 15 10.36 5.43 3.80
N GLN A 16 10.94 6.49 3.24
CA GLN A 16 12.38 6.77 3.27
C GLN A 16 12.95 6.82 4.70
N SER A 17 12.14 7.22 5.68
CA SER A 17 12.51 7.21 7.12
C SER A 17 12.66 5.80 7.71
N GLY A 18 12.25 4.75 6.98
CA GLY A 18 12.41 3.35 7.33
C GLY A 18 11.27 2.73 8.12
N CYS A 19 11.38 1.44 8.40
CA CYS A 19 10.33 0.68 9.08
C CYS A 19 10.35 0.88 10.61
N PRO A 20 9.23 0.63 11.31
CA PRO A 20 9.25 0.44 12.75
C PRO A 20 10.20 -0.71 13.15
N SER A 21 10.73 -0.67 14.39
CA SER A 21 11.64 -1.69 14.89
C SER A 21 11.00 -3.09 14.85
N ASN A 22 11.81 -4.11 14.51
CA ASN A 22 11.42 -5.51 14.39
C ASN A 22 10.45 -5.84 13.24
N TRP A 23 10.18 -4.91 12.34
CA TRP A 23 9.41 -5.19 11.12
C TRP A 23 10.32 -5.67 10.02
N GLN A 24 9.81 -6.60 9.21
CA GLN A 24 10.53 -7.18 8.09
C GLN A 24 10.43 -6.26 6.87
N ILE A 25 11.46 -6.28 6.03
CA ILE A 25 11.50 -5.52 4.79
C ILE A 25 11.31 -6.48 3.62
N GLY A 26 10.55 -6.03 2.64
CA GLY A 26 10.49 -6.66 1.32
C GLY A 26 10.29 -5.61 0.24
N TRP A 27 10.41 -6.03 -1.01
CA TRP A 27 10.20 -5.14 -2.14
C TRP A 27 9.69 -5.91 -3.35
N ARG A 28 8.93 -5.20 -4.19
CA ARG A 28 8.47 -5.65 -5.50
C ARG A 28 9.02 -4.70 -6.55
N HIS A 29 9.67 -5.25 -7.56
CA HIS A 29 10.00 -4.58 -8.81
C HIS A 29 8.97 -5.02 -9.85
N GLN A 30 8.27 -4.04 -10.42
CA GLN A 30 7.38 -4.19 -11.55
C GLN A 30 8.08 -3.64 -12.78
N ASP A 31 8.31 -4.52 -13.75
CA ASP A 31 8.71 -4.18 -15.11
C ASP A 31 7.45 -3.67 -15.81
N ASN A 32 7.34 -2.34 -15.90
CA ASN A 32 6.18 -1.65 -16.45
C ASN A 32 6.41 -1.38 -17.94
N GLU A 33 5.36 -1.06 -18.69
CA GLU A 33 5.41 -0.98 -20.15
C GLU A 33 6.61 -0.16 -20.69
N ASP A 34 7.34 -0.80 -21.59
CA ASP A 34 8.57 -0.28 -22.17
C ASP A 34 8.38 0.81 -23.23
N LYS A 35 7.18 0.94 -23.81
CA LYS A 35 6.85 1.89 -24.88
C LYS A 35 5.83 2.93 -24.37
N ASN A 36 6.09 4.22 -24.62
CA ASN A 36 5.21 5.33 -24.22
C ASN A 36 4.83 5.37 -22.71
N ASN A 37 5.72 4.85 -21.87
CA ASN A 37 5.54 4.72 -20.43
C ASN A 37 5.01 6.00 -19.75
N GLN A 38 3.88 5.85 -19.05
CA GLN A 38 3.17 6.89 -18.33
C GLN A 38 3.23 6.73 -16.81
N ASN A 39 4.21 5.99 -16.29
CA ASN A 39 4.50 5.93 -14.87
C ASN A 39 4.70 7.33 -14.33
N SER A 40 4.14 7.58 -13.15
CA SER A 40 4.38 8.84 -12.46
C SER A 40 4.19 8.67 -10.96
N VAL A 41 4.88 9.51 -10.21
CA VAL A 41 4.78 9.60 -8.76
C VAL A 41 4.59 11.05 -8.38
N SER A 42 3.87 11.31 -7.29
CA SER A 42 3.77 12.66 -6.73
C SER A 42 5.15 13.27 -6.48
N SER A 43 5.31 14.58 -6.70
CA SER A 43 6.56 15.29 -6.43
C SER A 43 6.35 16.46 -5.47
N PRO A 44 7.11 16.55 -4.35
CA PRO A 44 7.92 15.47 -3.77
C PRO A 44 7.09 14.27 -3.29
N HIS A 45 7.77 13.15 -3.01
CA HIS A 45 7.24 11.96 -2.34
C HIS A 45 8.20 11.43 -1.27
N HIS A 46 7.70 10.57 -0.39
CA HIS A 46 8.48 9.95 0.70
C HIS A 46 8.56 8.42 0.63
N PHE A 47 8.13 7.82 -0.48
CA PHE A 47 8.25 6.38 -0.72
C PHE A 47 9.73 5.97 -0.78
N GLU A 48 10.05 4.83 -0.16
CA GLU A 48 11.27 4.10 -0.50
C GLU A 48 11.03 3.32 -1.79
N GLY A 49 11.79 3.65 -2.85
CA GLY A 49 11.59 3.04 -4.15
C GLY A 49 12.22 3.79 -5.31
N SER A 50 11.95 3.30 -6.51
CA SER A 50 12.29 3.96 -7.78
C SER A 50 11.06 3.98 -8.66
N PHE A 51 10.74 5.14 -9.25
CA PHE A 51 9.51 5.38 -10.01
C PHE A 51 9.86 6.01 -11.37
N GLY A 52 10.57 5.24 -12.19
CA GLY A 52 10.98 5.66 -13.53
C GLY A 52 10.25 4.84 -14.59
N ARG A 53 11.02 4.30 -15.54
CA ARG A 53 10.51 3.29 -16.47
C ARG A 53 9.86 2.11 -15.73
N ASN A 54 10.52 1.63 -14.68
CA ASN A 54 10.01 0.55 -13.86
C ASN A 54 9.69 1.06 -12.46
N THR A 55 8.75 0.40 -11.81
CA THR A 55 8.35 0.74 -10.44
C THR A 55 8.95 -0.24 -9.47
N LYS A 56 9.70 0.25 -8.48
CA LYS A 56 10.16 -0.55 -7.34
C LYS A 56 9.59 0.01 -6.07
N MET A 57 8.77 -0.77 -5.38
CA MET A 57 8.13 -0.39 -4.12
C MET A 57 8.66 -1.24 -2.97
N TYR A 58 8.96 -0.60 -1.84
CA TYR A 58 9.36 -1.29 -0.62
C TYR A 58 8.24 -1.32 0.42
N TYR A 59 8.29 -2.35 1.26
CA TYR A 59 7.27 -2.65 2.26
C TYR A 59 7.89 -2.84 3.64
N CYS A 60 7.12 -2.46 4.65
CA CYS A 60 7.37 -2.79 6.05
C CYS A 60 6.29 -3.77 6.51
N THR A 61 6.69 -4.99 6.84
CA THR A 61 5.76 -6.04 7.25
C THR A 61 5.92 -6.40 8.72
N LYS A 62 4.82 -6.30 9.45
CA LYS A 62 4.68 -6.86 10.79
C LYS A 62 4.17 -8.29 10.67
N ASN A 63 5.10 -9.25 10.76
CA ASN A 63 4.82 -10.68 10.60
C ASN A 63 4.55 -11.41 11.93
N THR A 64 4.45 -10.70 13.05
CA THR A 64 4.10 -11.24 14.36
C THR A 64 2.85 -10.55 14.91
N ASP A 65 2.05 -11.28 15.69
CA ASP A 65 0.82 -10.76 16.32
C ASP A 65 1.10 -9.87 17.55
N SER A 66 2.32 -9.37 17.69
CA SER A 66 2.76 -8.49 18.79
C SER A 66 2.01 -7.14 18.78
N GLY A 67 2.18 -6.30 19.80
CA GLY A 67 1.47 -5.01 19.91
C GLY A 67 0.24 -5.08 20.81
N SER A 68 -0.61 -4.05 20.77
CA SER A 68 -1.77 -3.98 21.65
C SER A 68 -2.93 -3.20 21.04
N GLY A 69 -4.14 -3.63 21.39
CA GLY A 69 -5.37 -3.04 20.91
C GLY A 69 -5.69 -3.36 19.45
N SER A 70 -6.92 -3.05 19.05
CA SER A 70 -7.37 -3.18 17.67
C SER A 70 -7.04 -1.94 16.87
N TRP A 71 -6.95 -2.09 15.55
CA TRP A 71 -6.92 -0.93 14.66
C TRP A 71 -8.15 -0.04 14.89
N PRO A 72 -7.98 1.29 14.93
CA PRO A 72 -9.07 2.22 15.18
C PRO A 72 -10.07 2.28 14.01
N LYS A 73 -11.35 2.54 14.31
CA LYS A 73 -12.38 2.75 13.28
C LYS A 73 -12.02 3.94 12.40
N GLY A 74 -12.32 3.86 11.11
CA GLY A 74 -12.00 4.94 10.17
C GLY A 74 -12.26 4.58 8.71
N ASN A 75 -11.64 5.35 7.83
CA ASN A 75 -11.70 5.17 6.38
C ASN A 75 -10.30 5.17 5.77
N TYR A 76 -9.69 3.99 5.66
CA TYR A 76 -8.33 3.82 5.17
C TYR A 76 -8.05 2.34 4.89
N CYS A 77 -7.03 2.05 4.08
CA CYS A 77 -6.56 0.69 3.84
C CYS A 77 -5.12 0.48 4.27
N ILE A 78 -4.78 -0.78 4.48
CA ILE A 78 -3.42 -1.31 4.67
C ILE A 78 -3.23 -2.52 3.76
N LEU A 79 -1.99 -2.97 3.57
CA LEU A 79 -1.72 -4.16 2.76
C LEU A 79 -1.87 -5.41 3.64
N LYS A 80 -2.57 -6.41 3.14
CA LYS A 80 -2.83 -7.65 3.87
C LYS A 80 -1.53 -8.42 4.08
N TYR A 81 -1.37 -9.08 5.21
CA TYR A 81 -0.32 -10.09 5.41
C TYR A 81 -0.88 -11.29 6.17
N GLY A 82 -0.57 -12.50 5.69
CA GLY A 82 -1.14 -13.74 6.20
C GLY A 82 -2.52 -14.05 5.60
N SER A 83 -3.22 -15.02 6.18
CA SER A 83 -4.49 -15.52 5.64
C SER A 83 -5.66 -14.56 5.86
N TYR A 84 -5.64 -13.74 6.91
CA TYR A 84 -6.77 -12.89 7.32
C TYR A 84 -6.33 -11.43 7.50
N CYS A 85 -7.29 -10.52 7.37
CA CYS A 85 -7.08 -9.13 7.77
C CYS A 85 -7.15 -8.99 9.30
N PRO A 86 -6.48 -7.97 9.88
CA PRO A 86 -6.73 -7.60 11.28
C PRO A 86 -8.22 -7.35 11.54
N SER A 87 -8.65 -7.55 12.78
CA SER A 87 -10.07 -7.44 13.16
C SER A 87 -10.67 -6.09 12.75
N GLY A 88 -11.86 -6.14 12.16
CA GLY A 88 -12.63 -4.97 11.71
C GLY A 88 -12.35 -4.50 10.28
N PHE A 89 -11.37 -5.10 9.58
CA PHE A 89 -11.12 -4.79 8.17
C PHE A 89 -11.86 -5.74 7.23
N SER A 90 -12.30 -5.20 6.09
CA SER A 90 -12.80 -5.95 4.94
C SER A 90 -11.67 -6.23 3.96
N THR A 91 -11.68 -7.41 3.32
CA THR A 91 -10.65 -7.82 2.35
C THR A 91 -11.02 -7.35 0.94
N GLY A 92 -9.99 -7.02 0.16
CA GLY A 92 -10.10 -6.86 -1.28
C GLY A 92 -8.74 -7.04 -1.95
N SER A 93 -8.68 -6.82 -3.26
CA SER A 93 -7.46 -6.96 -4.04
C SER A 93 -7.48 -6.06 -5.26
N ILE A 94 -6.28 -5.67 -5.69
CA ILE A 94 -6.05 -5.06 -7.00
C ILE A 94 -5.10 -5.98 -7.77
N HIS A 95 -5.43 -6.22 -9.02
CA HIS A 95 -4.65 -6.99 -9.97
C HIS A 95 -4.17 -6.07 -11.09
N TRP A 96 -2.86 -6.11 -11.29
CA TRP A 96 -2.12 -5.52 -12.40
C TRP A 96 -1.77 -6.62 -13.38
N ASP A 97 -2.16 -6.42 -14.64
CA ASP A 97 -1.66 -7.17 -15.78
C ASP A 97 -0.34 -6.49 -16.21
N ASP A 98 0.77 -7.03 -15.72
CA ASP A 98 2.11 -6.48 -15.99
C ASP A 98 2.58 -6.97 -17.38
N GLU A 99 3.64 -6.40 -17.96
CA GLU A 99 4.06 -6.67 -19.36
C GLU A 99 4.27 -8.17 -19.66
N ASP A 100 3.67 -8.68 -20.74
CA ASP A 100 3.73 -10.10 -21.14
C ASP A 100 5.03 -10.51 -21.87
N SER A 101 5.74 -9.55 -22.50
CA SER A 101 6.98 -9.79 -23.25
C SER A 101 8.23 -9.33 -22.50
N ASN A 102 9.26 -10.19 -22.41
CA ASN A 102 10.55 -9.90 -21.74
C ASN A 102 10.47 -9.44 -20.27
N ASN A 103 9.37 -9.75 -19.59
CA ASN A 103 9.10 -9.39 -18.19
C ASN A 103 10.26 -9.73 -17.24
N ALA A 104 10.82 -8.69 -16.62
CA ALA A 104 11.87 -8.77 -15.61
C ALA A 104 11.37 -8.47 -14.18
N ASN A 105 10.08 -8.74 -13.90
CA ASN A 105 9.51 -8.66 -12.56
C ASN A 105 10.37 -9.41 -11.54
N ASP A 106 10.66 -8.75 -10.42
CA ASP A 106 11.49 -9.34 -9.36
C ASP A 106 10.95 -8.98 -7.97
N LYS A 107 11.34 -9.75 -6.96
CA LYS A 107 10.92 -9.53 -5.59
C LYS A 107 11.89 -10.15 -4.59
N SER A 108 11.95 -9.56 -3.39
CA SER A 108 12.67 -10.16 -2.27
C SER A 108 12.09 -9.77 -0.92
N GLY A 109 12.54 -10.47 0.12
CA GLY A 109 12.13 -10.23 1.50
C GLY A 109 10.69 -10.64 1.80
N VAL A 110 10.08 -9.96 2.77
CA VAL A 110 8.72 -10.26 3.23
C VAL A 110 7.73 -9.31 2.57
N LEU A 111 6.79 -9.86 1.82
CA LEU A 111 5.81 -9.13 1.03
C LEU A 111 4.41 -9.18 1.61
N PRO A 112 3.53 -8.22 1.25
CA PRO A 112 2.11 -8.37 1.49
C PRO A 112 1.56 -9.61 0.80
N SER A 113 0.42 -10.11 1.27
CA SER A 113 -0.28 -11.23 0.65
C SER A 113 -0.72 -10.86 -0.76
N GLY A 114 -0.40 -11.73 -1.72
CA GLY A 114 -0.62 -11.45 -3.12
C GLY A 114 -0.05 -12.53 -4.02
N THR A 115 -0.21 -12.34 -5.32
CA THR A 115 0.46 -13.10 -6.38
C THR A 115 1.48 -12.19 -7.02
N TYR A 116 2.70 -12.68 -7.18
CA TYR A 116 3.84 -11.91 -7.69
C TYR A 116 4.61 -12.78 -8.67
N ASP A 117 3.92 -13.20 -9.72
CA ASP A 117 4.47 -13.98 -10.82
C ASP A 117 4.70 -13.04 -12.02
N ARG A 118 4.26 -13.43 -13.22
CA ARG A 118 4.25 -12.54 -14.39
C ARG A 118 3.42 -11.31 -14.13
N ASN A 119 2.28 -11.48 -13.44
CA ASN A 119 1.41 -10.38 -13.05
C ASN A 119 1.57 -10.05 -11.58
N THR A 120 0.98 -8.93 -11.17
CA THR A 120 0.94 -8.52 -9.78
C THR A 120 -0.49 -8.53 -9.28
N LYS A 121 -0.76 -9.22 -8.17
CA LYS A 121 -1.99 -9.09 -7.41
C LYS A 121 -1.64 -8.80 -5.97
N ILE A 122 -2.13 -7.70 -5.43
CA ILE A 122 -1.91 -7.36 -4.02
C ILE A 122 -3.25 -7.36 -3.30
N ASN A 123 -3.28 -8.01 -2.13
CA ASN A 123 -4.46 -8.03 -1.28
C ASN A 123 -4.39 -6.93 -0.23
N TYR A 124 -5.53 -6.35 0.05
CA TYR A 124 -5.70 -5.21 0.95
C TYR A 124 -6.69 -5.54 2.06
N CYS A 125 -6.55 -4.78 3.14
CA CYS A 125 -7.48 -4.74 4.24
C CYS A 125 -7.94 -3.28 4.36
N CYS A 126 -9.24 -3.02 4.22
CA CYS A 126 -9.80 -1.67 4.33
C CYS A 126 -10.79 -1.50 5.50
N ARG A 127 -10.74 -0.35 6.15
CA ARG A 127 -11.74 0.14 7.11
C ARG A 127 -12.68 1.10 6.41
N SER A 128 -13.96 1.01 6.77
CA SER A 128 -15.01 1.90 6.29
C SER A 128 -16.06 2.16 7.37
N ASP A 129 -15.69 1.94 8.63
CA ASP A 129 -16.56 1.92 9.81
C ASP A 129 -16.39 3.17 10.69
N GLY A 130 -15.80 4.23 10.14
CA GLY A 130 -15.65 5.53 10.79
C GLY A 130 -15.38 6.66 9.78
N SER A 131 -15.49 7.91 10.23
CA SER A 131 -15.20 9.09 9.43
C SER A 131 -13.69 9.35 9.35
N TYR A 132 -13.21 9.76 8.17
CA TYR A 132 -11.83 10.22 8.00
C TYR A 132 -11.48 11.43 8.87
N SER A 133 -12.46 12.28 9.21
CA SER A 133 -12.23 13.48 10.00
C SER A 133 -12.07 13.20 11.50
N THR A 134 -12.57 12.06 11.98
CA THR A 134 -12.40 11.63 13.37
C THR A 134 -10.99 11.11 13.57
N ALA A 135 -10.13 11.89 14.22
CA ALA A 135 -8.72 11.57 14.35
C ALA A 135 -8.49 10.24 15.09
N ILE A 136 -7.73 9.34 14.48
CA ILE A 136 -7.37 8.04 15.06
C ILE A 136 -6.03 8.10 15.78
N ARG A 137 -5.83 7.19 16.73
CA ARG A 137 -4.58 7.09 17.49
C ARG A 137 -3.75 5.92 16.99
N LEU A 138 -2.59 6.22 16.43
CA LEU A 138 -1.55 5.28 16.00
C LEU A 138 -0.20 5.73 16.56
N PRO A 139 0.85 4.90 16.52
CA PRO A 139 2.19 5.32 16.90
C PRO A 139 2.70 6.46 16.01
N THR A 140 3.19 7.54 16.63
CA THR A 140 3.64 8.76 15.93
C THR A 140 5.14 8.97 15.99
N SER A 141 5.91 8.03 16.57
CA SER A 141 7.36 8.15 16.71
C SER A 141 8.12 8.08 15.38
N ARG A 142 7.46 7.62 14.31
CA ARG A 142 8.00 7.49 12.96
C ARG A 142 6.89 7.79 11.95
N ALA A 143 7.28 8.37 10.82
CA ALA A 143 6.38 8.55 9.70
C ALA A 143 5.92 7.20 9.13
N PHE A 144 4.71 7.17 8.55
CA PHE A 144 4.13 5.96 7.96
C PHE A 144 3.11 6.29 6.89
N TYR A 145 2.70 5.27 6.13
CA TYR A 145 1.64 5.38 5.14
C TYR A 145 0.40 4.59 5.54
N LEU A 146 -0.76 5.17 5.29
CA LEU A 146 -2.00 4.42 5.04
C LEU A 146 -2.42 4.66 3.59
N LEU A 147 -3.21 3.76 3.02
CA LEU A 147 -3.74 3.95 1.68
C LEU A 147 -5.11 4.62 1.76
N ARG A 148 -5.35 5.58 0.87
CA ARG A 148 -6.64 6.27 0.78
C ARG A 148 -7.71 5.27 0.33
N PHE A 149 -8.90 5.34 0.91
CA PHE A 149 -9.99 4.43 0.57
C PHE A 149 -11.14 5.11 -0.18
N THR A 150 -12.22 5.53 0.48
CA THR A 150 -13.37 6.17 -0.21
C THR A 150 -13.51 7.65 0.11
N SER A 151 -12.78 8.16 1.10
CA SER A 151 -12.75 9.56 1.51
C SER A 151 -11.36 10.18 1.34
N SER A 152 -11.18 11.43 1.77
CA SER A 152 -9.84 12.01 1.98
C SER A 152 -9.05 11.21 3.03
N CYS A 153 -7.76 11.51 3.16
CA CYS A 153 -6.89 10.87 4.13
C CYS A 153 -7.44 10.92 5.56
N GLN A 154 -7.37 9.78 6.25
CA GLN A 154 -7.76 9.63 7.65
C GLN A 154 -6.93 10.55 8.55
N ASN A 155 -7.55 11.34 9.41
CA ASN A 155 -6.82 12.14 10.39
C ASN A 155 -6.15 11.23 11.43
N VAL A 156 -4.89 11.50 11.76
CA VAL A 156 -4.13 10.80 12.82
C VAL A 156 -3.74 11.82 13.88
N ILE A 157 -4.03 11.53 15.14
CA ILE A 157 -3.74 12.42 16.26
C ILE A 157 -2.23 12.68 16.32
N GLY A 158 -1.84 13.95 16.29
CA GLY A 158 -0.44 14.38 16.47
C GLY A 158 0.44 14.22 15.23
N MET A 159 -0.13 13.99 14.05
CA MET A 159 0.60 13.90 12.78
C MET A 159 -0.02 14.83 11.74
N ASN A 160 0.82 15.39 10.88
CA ASN A 160 0.35 16.00 9.64
C ASN A 160 0.12 14.91 8.59
N VAL A 161 -0.60 15.23 7.52
CA VAL A 161 -0.81 14.30 6.41
C VAL A 161 -0.61 14.97 5.06
N ARG A 162 0.04 14.25 4.15
CA ARG A 162 0.19 14.62 2.74
C ARG A 162 -0.31 13.47 1.87
N GLU A 163 -1.24 13.77 0.97
CA GLU A 163 -1.66 12.81 -0.05
C GLU A 163 -0.60 12.72 -1.15
N GLU A 164 -0.22 11.50 -1.48
CA GLU A 164 0.79 11.14 -2.48
C GLU A 164 0.21 10.06 -3.39
N TYR A 165 0.73 9.93 -4.61
CA TYR A 165 0.24 8.92 -5.54
C TYR A 165 1.37 8.22 -6.26
N VAL A 166 1.10 6.99 -6.67
CA VAL A 166 1.90 6.24 -7.65
C VAL A 166 0.95 5.77 -8.74
N LYS A 167 1.27 6.14 -9.97
CA LYS A 167 0.62 5.65 -11.19
C LYS A 167 1.58 4.68 -11.86
N THR A 168 1.13 3.45 -12.05
CA THR A 168 1.79 2.44 -12.88
C THR A 168 1.11 2.38 -14.23
N ASP A 169 1.92 2.38 -15.29
CA ASP A 169 1.52 2.04 -16.64
C ASP A 169 1.51 0.53 -16.77
N ASP A 170 0.34 0.00 -17.08
CA ASP A 170 0.04 -1.43 -17.16
C ASP A 170 -0.24 -1.76 -18.63
N GLU A 171 -0.20 -3.03 -19.04
CA GLU A 171 -0.16 -3.42 -20.46
C GLU A 171 -1.25 -2.75 -21.34
N ASP A 172 -0.87 -2.21 -22.51
CA ASP A 172 -1.78 -1.52 -23.44
C ASP A 172 -2.62 -2.46 -24.35
N ASN A 173 -2.23 -3.74 -24.47
CA ASN A 173 -2.92 -4.77 -25.25
C ASN A 173 -3.56 -5.83 -24.33
N ASN A 174 -4.82 -6.21 -24.56
CA ASN A 174 -5.54 -7.25 -23.80
C ASN A 174 -5.57 -7.09 -22.25
N ASN A 175 -5.35 -5.88 -21.74
CA ASN A 175 -5.30 -5.54 -20.32
C ASN A 175 -6.44 -6.16 -19.49
N ALA A 176 -6.07 -7.07 -18.57
CA ALA A 176 -6.95 -7.75 -17.64
C ALA A 176 -6.91 -7.18 -16.20
N ASN A 177 -6.50 -5.91 -16.05
CA ASN A 177 -6.56 -5.19 -14.77
C ASN A 177 -7.92 -5.36 -14.10
N SER A 178 -7.92 -5.79 -12.84
CA SER A 178 -9.16 -6.03 -12.11
C SER A 178 -9.06 -5.66 -10.64
N VAL A 179 -10.21 -5.32 -10.07
CA VAL A 179 -10.35 -5.03 -8.64
C VAL A 179 -11.43 -5.91 -8.03
N SER A 180 -11.30 -6.23 -6.75
CA SER A 180 -12.28 -7.05 -6.03
C SER A 180 -12.37 -6.63 -4.58
N GLY A 181 -13.56 -6.71 -3.98
CA GLY A 181 -13.79 -6.45 -2.56
C GLY A 181 -13.41 -5.03 -2.13
N SER A 182 -12.96 -4.88 -0.89
CA SER A 182 -12.53 -3.58 -0.35
C SER A 182 -11.05 -3.33 -0.62
N HIS A 183 -10.75 -2.40 -1.53
CA HIS A 183 -9.40 -2.05 -1.97
C HIS A 183 -9.19 -0.52 -1.91
N PRO A 184 -7.95 -0.03 -1.81
CA PRO A 184 -7.67 1.42 -1.79
C PRO A 184 -8.19 2.11 -3.06
N LEU A 185 -8.29 3.44 -3.00
CA LEU A 185 -8.72 4.28 -4.11
C LEU A 185 -7.83 4.01 -5.33
N LYS A 186 -8.41 3.35 -6.33
CA LYS A 186 -7.86 3.23 -7.68
C LYS A 186 -8.49 4.32 -8.54
N SER A 187 -7.67 5.17 -9.14
CA SER A 187 -8.05 6.03 -10.25
C SER A 187 -7.37 5.57 -11.55
N GLY A 188 -7.95 5.92 -12.69
CA GLY A 188 -7.49 5.49 -14.02
C GLY A 188 -8.22 4.24 -14.50
N THR A 189 -8.57 4.22 -15.79
CA THR A 189 -9.30 3.12 -16.44
C THR A 189 -8.33 2.09 -17.02
N ARG A 190 -7.34 2.52 -17.81
CA ARG A 190 -6.23 1.69 -18.31
C ARG A 190 -5.16 1.48 -17.24
N ASN A 191 -4.54 2.57 -16.82
CA ASN A 191 -3.40 2.58 -15.92
C ASN A 191 -3.89 2.54 -14.47
N THR A 192 -3.06 2.03 -13.57
CA THR A 192 -3.42 1.93 -12.15
C THR A 192 -2.75 3.04 -11.35
N GLN A 193 -3.54 4.00 -10.89
CA GLN A 193 -3.09 5.02 -9.95
C GLN A 193 -3.68 4.77 -8.56
N LEU A 194 -2.80 4.56 -7.58
CA LEU A 194 -3.15 4.44 -6.18
C LEU A 194 -2.77 5.69 -5.40
N HIS A 195 -3.60 6.02 -4.40
CA HIS A 195 -3.43 7.19 -3.53
C HIS A 195 -3.05 6.75 -2.11
N TYR A 196 -2.07 7.44 -1.55
CA TYR A 196 -1.42 7.14 -0.29
C TYR A 196 -1.44 8.38 0.61
N CYS A 197 -1.53 8.16 1.90
CA CYS A 197 -1.54 9.19 2.92
C CYS A 197 -0.25 9.07 3.73
N TYR A 198 0.70 9.98 3.51
CA TYR A 198 1.96 10.05 4.25
C TYR A 198 1.75 10.85 5.53
N TYR A 199 1.96 10.22 6.68
CA TYR A 199 1.84 10.85 7.99
C TYR A 199 3.22 11.14 8.56
N TYR A 200 3.46 12.38 9.02
CA TYR A 200 4.74 12.86 9.56
C TYR A 200 4.59 13.90 10.66
#